data_AF-A0A221NQA6-F1
#
_entry.id   AF-A0A221NQA6-F1
#
_cell.length_a   1.000
_cell.length_b   1.000
_cell.length_c   1.000
_cell.angle_alpha   90.00
_cell.angle_beta   90.00
_cell.angle_gamma   90.00
#
_symmetry.space_group_name_H-M   'P 1'
#
loop_
_entity.id
_entity.type
_entity.pdbx_description
1 polymer ?
#
loop_
_entity_poly.entity_id
_entity_poly.type
_entity_poly.pdbx_seq_one_letter_code
_entity_poly.pdbx_strand_id
1 'polypeptide(L)'
;MAISLKTTSGKILASVALVGTAAAVAGMGTYGAFTSSTSASQAVTAGTVTIALGAPGPANTLNVPIAGLLPGDKVEKLVTLANTGNSDLNNVTLTTSAGATGSLLTTDATNGLQLTIENCSVAWTGTAAPYNCTGTKTTVLASAPVITANKALTNLTSVTSAKTDNLKVTTAFPTTANNDFQGATSTIAFSFTGTQRTETTK
;
A
#
# COMPACT_ATOMS: atom_id res chain seq x y z
N MET A 1 -33.67 -28.43 -74.27
CA MET A 1 -34.70 -27.89 -75.20
C MET A 1 -33.96 -26.98 -76.18
N ALA A 2 -33.75 -27.41 -77.43
CA ALA A 2 -32.99 -26.62 -78.40
C ALA A 2 -33.90 -25.52 -78.99
N ILE A 3 -33.54 -24.25 -78.81
CA ILE A 3 -34.28 -23.13 -79.40
C ILE A 3 -34.03 -23.15 -80.91
N SER A 4 -35.09 -23.25 -81.72
CA SER A 4 -34.98 -23.23 -83.18
C SER A 4 -34.92 -21.79 -83.68
N LEU A 5 -33.78 -21.38 -84.26
CA LEU A 5 -33.54 -20.01 -84.77
C LEU A 5 -34.10 -19.74 -86.18
N LYS A 6 -34.88 -20.68 -86.76
CA LYS A 6 -35.37 -20.56 -88.14
C LYS A 6 -36.55 -19.60 -88.32
N THR A 7 -37.22 -19.19 -87.24
CA THR A 7 -38.38 -18.29 -87.29
C THR A 7 -38.09 -16.98 -86.55
N THR A 8 -38.69 -15.88 -87.01
CA THR A 8 -38.53 -14.54 -86.42
C THR A 8 -38.80 -14.53 -84.92
N SER A 9 -39.82 -15.29 -84.48
CA SER A 9 -40.17 -15.44 -83.06
C SER A 9 -39.09 -16.16 -82.24
N GLY A 10 -38.39 -17.14 -82.81
CA GLY A 10 -37.27 -17.83 -82.15
C GLY A 10 -36.04 -16.93 -81.94
N LYS A 11 -35.79 -16.02 -82.89
CA LYS A 11 -34.75 -15.00 -82.77
C LYS A 11 -35.09 -13.97 -81.69
N ILE A 12 -36.33 -13.52 -81.61
CA ILE A 12 -36.79 -12.57 -80.58
C ILE A 12 -36.70 -13.20 -79.18
N LEU A 13 -37.11 -14.46 -79.02
CA LEU A 13 -37.03 -15.15 -77.73
C LEU A 13 -35.57 -15.32 -77.27
N ALA A 14 -34.66 -15.63 -78.21
CA ALA A 14 -33.22 -15.71 -77.91
C ALA A 14 -32.64 -14.35 -77.52
N SER A 15 -33.04 -13.25 -78.18
CA SER A 15 -32.60 -11.89 -77.83
C SER A 15 -33.12 -11.44 -76.47
N VAL A 16 -34.39 -11.72 -76.15
CA VAL A 16 -34.99 -11.38 -74.85
C VAL A 16 -34.38 -12.24 -73.74
N ALA A 17 -34.10 -13.52 -74.00
CA ALA A 17 -33.39 -14.37 -73.06
C ALA A 17 -31.97 -13.84 -72.79
N LEU A 18 -31.24 -13.42 -73.83
CA LEU A 18 -29.88 -12.89 -73.69
C LEU A 18 -29.87 -11.56 -72.91
N VAL A 19 -30.77 -10.63 -73.24
CA VAL A 19 -30.91 -9.35 -72.53
C VAL A 19 -31.41 -9.56 -71.10
N GLY A 20 -32.32 -10.51 -70.88
CA GLY A 20 -32.79 -10.89 -69.55
C GLY A 20 -31.69 -11.50 -68.68
N THR A 21 -30.81 -12.34 -69.26
CA THR A 21 -29.63 -12.86 -68.55
C THR A 21 -28.61 -11.77 -68.26
N ALA A 22 -28.42 -10.80 -69.15
CA ALA A 22 -27.52 -9.67 -68.93
C ALA A 22 -28.05 -8.70 -67.85
N ALA A 23 -29.36 -8.44 -67.82
CA ALA A 23 -30.01 -7.59 -66.83
C ALA A 23 -30.07 -8.24 -65.43
N ALA A 24 -30.19 -9.57 -65.35
CA ALA A 24 -30.16 -10.31 -64.09
C ALA A 24 -28.78 -10.23 -63.39
N VAL A 25 -27.69 -10.06 -64.15
CA VAL A 25 -26.33 -9.88 -63.60
C VAL A 25 -26.09 -8.46 -63.08
N ALA A 26 -26.89 -7.46 -63.52
CA ALA A 26 -26.79 -6.09 -63.03
C ALA A 26 -27.50 -5.84 -61.67
N GLY A 27 -28.27 -6.82 -61.18
CA GLY A 27 -29.03 -6.74 -59.92
C GLY A 27 -28.33 -7.37 -58.71
N MET A 28 -27.16 -7.98 -58.90
CA MET A 28 -26.28 -8.39 -57.79
C MET A 28 -25.64 -7.12 -57.23
N GLY A 29 -26.41 -6.37 -56.45
CA GLY A 29 -25.96 -5.14 -55.80
C GLY A 29 -24.56 -5.34 -55.23
N THR A 30 -23.59 -4.63 -55.78
CA THR A 30 -22.23 -4.55 -55.26
C THR A 30 -22.32 -3.93 -53.88
N TYR A 31 -22.56 -4.75 -52.85
CA TYR A 31 -22.45 -4.31 -51.47
C TYR A 31 -20.96 -4.05 -51.21
N GLY A 32 -20.52 -2.83 -51.49
CA GLY A 32 -19.30 -2.28 -50.91
C GLY A 32 -19.54 -2.06 -49.43
N ALA A 33 -19.46 -3.12 -48.63
CA ALA A 33 -19.49 -2.97 -47.18
C ALA A 33 -18.15 -2.35 -46.75
N PHE A 34 -18.10 -1.02 -46.68
CA PHE A 34 -16.96 -0.30 -46.11
C PHE A 34 -16.97 -0.48 -44.60
N THR A 35 -16.23 -1.47 -44.11
CA THR A 35 -16.00 -1.64 -42.67
C THR A 35 -14.57 -1.24 -42.33
N SER A 36 -14.43 -0.24 -41.47
CA SER A 36 -13.16 0.18 -40.90
C SER A 36 -13.16 -0.11 -39.40
N SER A 37 -12.10 -0.74 -38.91
CA SER A 37 -11.86 -0.98 -37.49
C SER A 37 -10.43 -0.57 -37.16
N THR A 38 -10.24 0.11 -36.04
CA THR A 38 -8.93 0.44 -35.48
C THR A 38 -8.87 -0.03 -34.04
N SER A 39 -7.69 -0.46 -33.60
CA SER A 39 -7.47 -0.95 -32.24
C SER A 39 -6.26 -0.25 -31.64
N ALA A 40 -6.41 0.19 -30.39
CA ALA A 40 -5.31 0.62 -29.54
C ALA A 40 -5.27 -0.27 -28.30
N SER A 41 -4.09 -0.46 -27.74
CA SER A 41 -3.89 -1.15 -26.47
C SER A 41 -3.17 -0.23 -25.51
N GLN A 42 -3.57 -0.28 -24.24
CA GLN A 42 -2.88 0.41 -23.15
C GLN A 42 -2.48 -0.61 -22.09
N ALA A 43 -1.23 -0.54 -21.64
CA ALA A 43 -0.78 -1.28 -20.47
C ALA A 43 -1.25 -0.57 -19.20
N VAL A 44 -1.85 -1.31 -18.27
CA VAL A 44 -2.29 -0.81 -16.96
C VAL A 44 -1.65 -1.68 -15.88
N THR A 45 -0.94 -1.04 -14.95
CA THR A 45 -0.33 -1.70 -13.79
C THR A 45 -0.97 -1.14 -12.53
N ALA A 46 -1.47 -2.02 -11.66
CA ALA A 46 -2.06 -1.63 -10.38
C ALA A 46 -0.98 -1.18 -9.37
N GLY A 47 -1.37 -0.26 -8.50
CA GLY A 47 -0.54 0.19 -7.38
C GLY A 47 -0.46 -0.85 -6.25
N THR A 48 0.65 -0.90 -5.53
CA THR A 48 0.84 -1.73 -4.33
C THR A 48 1.00 -0.84 -3.09
N VAL A 49 0.35 -1.24 -2.00
CA VAL A 49 0.36 -0.54 -0.71
C VAL A 49 1.05 -1.44 0.30
N THR A 50 2.31 -1.14 0.62
CA THR A 50 3.11 -1.99 1.51
C THR A 50 3.99 -1.13 2.40
N ILE A 51 3.78 -1.24 3.73
CA ILE A 51 4.71 -0.71 4.72
C ILE A 51 5.46 -1.87 5.37
N ALA A 52 6.78 -1.79 5.41
CA ALA A 52 7.66 -2.84 5.91
C ALA A 52 8.52 -2.30 7.05
N LEU A 53 8.83 -3.19 8.00
CA LEU A 53 9.85 -2.94 9.01
C LEU A 53 11.19 -3.47 8.53
N GLY A 54 12.27 -2.85 9.00
CA GLY A 54 13.62 -3.37 8.84
C GLY A 54 13.76 -4.80 9.38
N ALA A 55 14.70 -5.54 8.81
CA ALA A 55 15.04 -6.88 9.30
C ALA A 55 15.57 -6.80 10.75
N PRO A 56 15.39 -7.87 11.57
CA PRO A 56 15.93 -7.93 12.92
C PRO A 56 17.43 -7.61 12.96
N GLY A 57 17.85 -6.77 13.91
CA GLY A 57 19.22 -6.30 14.03
C GLY A 57 19.29 -4.77 14.13
N PRO A 58 20.32 -4.10 13.58
CA PRO A 58 20.48 -2.65 13.68
C PRO A 58 19.29 -1.85 13.14
N ALA A 59 18.55 -2.42 12.18
CA ALA A 59 17.38 -1.80 11.56
C ALA A 59 16.06 -2.12 12.30
N ASN A 60 16.04 -3.06 13.24
CA ASN A 60 14.85 -3.38 14.03
C ASN A 60 15.22 -4.15 15.30
N THR A 61 15.07 -3.48 16.45
CA THR A 61 15.32 -4.06 17.78
C THR A 61 14.06 -4.17 18.64
N LEU A 62 12.87 -3.99 18.05
CA LEU A 62 11.58 -4.05 18.78
C LEU A 62 11.30 -5.43 19.39
N ASN A 63 11.86 -6.50 18.80
CA ASN A 63 11.71 -7.87 19.29
C ASN A 63 12.62 -8.20 20.49
N VAL A 64 13.55 -7.32 20.85
CA VAL A 64 14.49 -7.56 21.95
C VAL A 64 13.76 -7.30 23.27
N PRO A 65 13.61 -8.30 24.15
CA PRO A 65 12.86 -8.16 25.39
C PRO A 65 13.49 -7.12 26.32
N ILE A 66 12.65 -6.59 27.21
CA ILE A 66 13.03 -5.65 28.25
C ILE A 66 12.77 -6.33 29.59
N ALA A 67 13.71 -6.23 30.52
CA ALA A 67 13.57 -6.77 31.86
C ALA A 67 14.07 -5.77 32.89
N GLY A 68 13.55 -5.87 34.12
CA GLY A 68 14.06 -5.11 35.26
C GLY A 68 13.81 -3.61 35.22
N LEU A 69 12.72 -3.14 34.59
CA LEU A 69 12.38 -1.72 34.60
C LEU A 69 11.94 -1.24 35.98
N LEU A 70 12.46 -0.09 36.38
CA LEU A 70 12.07 0.67 37.55
C LEU A 70 11.36 1.97 37.15
N PRO A 71 10.48 2.52 38.01
CA PRO A 71 9.87 3.82 37.76
C PRO A 71 10.94 4.90 37.47
N GLY A 72 10.80 5.59 36.34
CA GLY A 72 11.76 6.58 35.82
C GLY A 72 12.65 6.06 34.69
N ASP A 73 12.76 4.75 34.51
CA ASP A 73 13.57 4.16 33.45
C ASP A 73 13.03 4.45 32.05
N LYS A 74 13.94 4.47 31.08
CA LYS A 74 13.64 4.63 29.66
C LYS A 74 14.38 3.56 28.87
N VAL A 75 13.68 2.98 27.92
CA VAL A 75 14.25 2.04 26.95
C VAL A 75 14.08 2.62 25.57
N GLU A 76 15.16 2.62 24.82
CA GLU A 76 15.17 3.02 23.43
C GLU A 76 15.35 1.79 22.54
N LYS A 77 14.49 1.65 21.54
CA LYS A 77 14.59 0.65 20.48
C LYS A 77 14.63 1.36 19.13
N LEU A 78 15.26 0.74 18.15
CA LEU A 78 15.36 1.27 16.78
C LEU A 78 14.47 0.46 15.86
N VAL A 79 13.85 1.13 14.89
CA VAL A 79 13.11 0.50 13.81
C VAL A 79 13.18 1.35 12.55
N THR A 80 13.56 0.75 11.43
CA THR A 80 13.42 1.36 10.11
C THR A 80 12.04 1.04 9.57
N LEU A 81 11.31 2.06 9.14
CA LEU A 81 10.01 1.94 8.50
C LEU A 81 10.14 2.31 7.02
N ALA A 82 9.68 1.46 6.10
CA ALA A 82 9.88 1.63 4.67
C ALA A 82 8.59 1.41 3.88
N ASN A 83 8.27 2.29 2.92
CA ASN A 83 7.25 2.00 1.92
C ASN A 83 7.89 1.27 0.74
N THR A 84 7.68 -0.05 0.72
CA THR A 84 8.18 -0.97 -0.31
C THR A 84 7.14 -1.21 -1.42
N GLY A 85 5.96 -0.58 -1.31
CA GLY A 85 5.01 -0.50 -2.40
C GLY A 85 5.49 0.43 -3.52
N ASN A 86 4.71 0.50 -4.59
CA ASN A 86 4.94 1.41 -5.73
C ASN A 86 3.97 2.61 -5.73
N SER A 87 3.22 2.80 -4.65
CA SER A 87 2.25 3.88 -4.49
C SER A 87 2.52 4.66 -3.21
N ASP A 88 2.30 5.97 -3.27
CA ASP A 88 2.27 6.81 -2.08
C ASP A 88 1.09 6.44 -1.18
N LEU A 89 1.28 6.63 0.13
CA LEU A 89 0.33 6.36 1.19
C LEU A 89 -0.34 7.66 1.62
N ASN A 90 -1.60 7.58 2.03
CA ASN A 90 -2.29 8.72 2.65
C ASN A 90 -1.75 9.01 4.05
N ASN A 91 -1.59 7.96 4.85
CA ASN A 91 -0.99 8.03 6.18
C ASN A 91 -0.42 6.68 6.60
N VAL A 92 0.34 6.69 7.69
CA VAL A 92 0.68 5.49 8.46
C VAL A 92 0.14 5.66 9.88
N THR A 93 -0.49 4.62 10.39
CA THR A 93 -0.98 4.56 11.78
C THR A 93 -0.24 3.49 12.57
N LEU A 94 -0.13 3.71 13.87
CA LEU A 94 0.37 2.73 14.84
C LEU A 94 -0.80 2.20 15.67
N THR A 95 -0.88 0.88 15.74
CA THR A 95 -1.66 0.19 16.77
C THR A 95 -0.72 -0.65 17.62
N THR A 96 -0.76 -0.43 18.93
CA THR A 96 -0.08 -1.24 19.92
C THR A 96 -1.10 -1.95 20.79
N SER A 97 -0.87 -3.24 21.04
CA SER A 97 -1.74 -4.05 21.89
C SER A 97 -0.92 -4.81 22.93
N ALA A 98 -1.53 -5.05 24.09
CA ALA A 98 -0.97 -5.99 25.03
C ALA A 98 -1.07 -7.40 24.42
N GLY A 99 0.03 -8.15 24.46
CA GLY A 99 0.00 -9.56 24.10
C GLY A 99 -0.70 -10.41 25.16
N ALA A 100 -0.50 -11.73 25.14
CA ALA A 100 -1.25 -12.68 25.97
C ALA A 100 -1.21 -12.38 27.48
N THR A 101 -0.13 -11.76 27.96
CA THR A 101 -0.01 -11.26 29.33
C THR A 101 -0.11 -9.74 29.35
N GLY A 102 -1.26 -9.21 29.78
CA GLY A 102 -1.44 -7.81 30.13
C GLY A 102 -1.21 -7.57 31.63
N SER A 103 -0.72 -6.39 31.99
CA SER A 103 -0.52 -5.95 33.37
C SER A 103 -0.75 -4.44 33.48
N LEU A 104 -0.61 -3.89 34.70
CA LEU A 104 -0.69 -2.44 34.95
C LEU A 104 0.25 -1.63 34.05
N LEU A 105 1.39 -2.20 33.63
CA LEU A 105 2.31 -1.59 32.66
C LEU A 105 1.62 -1.21 31.33
N THR A 106 0.55 -1.90 30.95
CA THR A 106 -0.16 -1.72 29.69
C THR A 106 -1.61 -1.26 29.86
N THR A 107 -2.22 -1.45 31.03
CA THR A 107 -3.62 -1.09 31.27
C THR A 107 -3.79 0.27 31.96
N ASP A 108 -2.80 0.74 32.72
CA ASP A 108 -2.82 2.08 33.31
C ASP A 108 -2.30 3.10 32.29
N ALA A 109 -3.17 3.99 31.81
CA ALA A 109 -2.80 5.00 30.82
C ALA A 109 -1.94 6.14 31.39
N THR A 110 -1.93 6.34 32.70
CA THR A 110 -1.25 7.46 33.37
C THR A 110 0.10 7.02 33.94
N ASN A 111 0.10 5.93 34.70
CA ASN A 111 1.29 5.42 35.41
C ASN A 111 1.90 4.19 34.74
N GLY A 112 1.21 3.58 33.76
CA GLY A 112 1.78 2.54 32.91
C GLY A 112 2.76 3.11 31.90
N LEU A 113 3.33 2.21 31.09
CA LEU A 113 4.37 2.56 30.12
C LEU A 113 3.87 3.62 29.15
N GLN A 114 4.76 4.54 28.80
CA GLN A 114 4.52 5.63 27.86
C GLN A 114 5.41 5.46 26.65
N LEU A 115 4.88 5.69 25.46
CA LEU A 115 5.55 5.53 24.18
C LEU A 115 5.78 6.90 23.53
N THR A 116 7.00 7.14 23.06
CA THR A 116 7.35 8.27 22.19
C THR A 116 8.09 7.73 20.97
N ILE A 117 7.83 8.29 19.79
CA ILE A 117 8.53 7.91 18.55
C ILE A 117 9.12 9.14 17.91
N GLU A 118 10.39 9.05 17.58
CA GLU A 118 11.17 10.11 16.95
C GLU A 118 11.83 9.57 15.68
N ASN A 119 11.85 10.37 14.62
CA ASN A 119 12.55 10.05 13.38
C ASN A 119 13.87 10.83 13.32
N CYS A 120 14.89 10.19 12.78
CA CYS A 120 16.12 10.85 12.38
C CYS A 120 16.25 10.79 10.85
N SER A 121 16.66 11.89 10.22
CA SER A 121 16.86 11.94 8.77
C SER A 121 17.94 10.98 8.25
N VAL A 122 18.75 10.43 9.15
CA VAL A 122 19.78 9.40 8.90
C VAL A 122 19.65 8.30 9.95
N ALA A 123 20.35 7.17 9.76
CA ALA A 123 20.39 6.11 10.75
C ALA A 123 20.90 6.61 12.11
N TRP A 124 20.25 6.17 13.19
CA TRP A 124 20.68 6.46 14.55
C TRP A 124 22.05 5.84 14.84
N THR A 125 22.88 6.54 15.60
CA THR A 125 24.22 6.07 15.99
C THR A 125 24.24 5.56 17.42
N GLY A 126 25.12 4.59 17.68
CA GLY A 126 25.27 3.91 18.97
C GLY A 126 25.08 2.39 18.83
N THR A 127 25.92 1.62 19.52
CA THR A 127 25.78 0.15 19.59
C THR A 127 24.74 -0.26 20.63
N ALA A 128 24.47 0.61 21.60
CA ALA A 128 23.45 0.47 22.63
C ALA A 128 22.85 1.85 22.95
N ALA A 129 21.68 1.85 23.62
CA ALA A 129 21.06 3.07 24.11
C ALA A 129 21.97 3.80 25.13
N PRO A 130 21.96 5.14 25.18
CA PRO A 130 21.12 6.05 24.40
C PRO A 130 21.63 6.22 22.95
N TYR A 131 20.69 6.21 22.00
CA TYR A 131 20.99 6.42 20.59
C TYR A 131 20.96 7.90 20.22
N ASN A 132 21.89 8.30 19.36
CA ASN A 132 22.08 9.69 18.95
C ASN A 132 21.68 9.89 17.48
N CYS A 133 21.03 11.02 17.18
CA CYS A 133 20.71 11.42 15.82
C CYS A 133 21.74 12.48 15.39
N THR A 134 22.49 12.20 14.31
CA THR A 134 23.46 13.13 13.72
C THR A 134 22.85 14.03 12.64
N GLY A 135 21.61 13.76 12.24
CA GLY A 135 20.85 14.54 11.26
C GLY A 135 19.75 15.40 11.88
N THR A 136 18.68 15.62 11.13
CA THR A 136 17.49 16.32 11.61
C THR A 136 16.57 15.36 12.34
N LYS A 137 16.18 15.75 13.55
CA LYS A 137 15.26 14.98 14.40
C LYS A 137 13.85 15.56 14.31
N THR A 138 12.86 14.70 14.12
CA THR A 138 11.44 15.08 14.15
C THR A 138 10.64 14.17 15.07
N THR A 139 9.61 14.71 15.71
CA THR A 139 8.69 13.91 16.53
C THR A 139 7.63 13.29 15.64
N VAL A 140 7.52 11.97 15.67
CA VAL A 140 6.53 11.19 14.90
C VAL A 140 5.31 10.85 15.76
N LEU A 141 5.55 10.55 17.03
CA LEU A 141 4.53 10.35 18.06
C LEU A 141 5.01 11.00 19.35
N ALA A 142 4.29 12.02 19.80
CA ALA A 142 4.47 12.57 21.15
C ALA A 142 4.07 11.56 22.22
N SER A 143 4.58 11.73 23.44
CA SER A 143 4.31 10.83 24.57
C SER A 143 2.82 10.49 24.70
N ALA A 144 2.52 9.20 24.68
CA ALA A 144 1.18 8.66 24.82
C ALA A 144 1.24 7.31 25.56
N PRO A 145 0.12 6.81 26.10
CA PRO A 145 0.08 5.48 26.69
C PRO A 145 0.60 4.41 25.72
N VAL A 146 1.29 3.40 26.24
CA VAL A 146 1.93 2.36 25.41
C VAL A 146 0.93 1.59 24.57
N ILE A 147 -0.31 1.44 25.03
CA ILE A 147 -1.41 0.83 24.28
C ILE A 147 -2.21 1.93 23.60
N THR A 148 -2.20 1.92 22.27
CA THR A 148 -2.92 2.89 21.45
C THR A 148 -3.46 2.20 20.20
N ALA A 149 -4.59 2.69 19.70
CA ALA A 149 -5.23 2.13 18.51
C ALA A 149 -5.32 3.20 17.42
N ASN A 150 -4.93 2.83 16.19
CA ASN A 150 -5.02 3.68 15.00
C ASN A 150 -4.41 5.07 15.18
N LYS A 151 -3.34 5.19 15.97
CA LYS A 151 -2.71 6.48 16.24
C LYS A 151 -1.95 6.93 15.00
N ALA A 152 -2.40 8.02 14.39
CA ALA A 152 -1.72 8.60 13.23
C ALA A 152 -0.29 9.03 13.58
N LEU A 153 0.66 8.59 12.76
CA LEU A 153 2.05 8.98 12.83
C LEU A 153 2.29 10.15 11.88
N THR A 154 3.00 11.17 12.35
CA THR A 154 3.28 12.39 11.56
C THR A 154 4.75 12.47 11.19
N ASN A 155 5.11 13.39 10.29
CA ASN A 155 6.51 13.67 9.92
C ASN A 155 7.27 12.44 9.37
N LEU A 156 6.55 11.51 8.74
CA LEU A 156 7.11 10.34 8.06
C LEU A 156 7.39 10.67 6.61
N THR A 157 8.58 10.31 6.14
CA THR A 157 8.94 10.37 4.72
C THR A 157 8.52 9.11 3.96
N SER A 158 8.38 7.98 4.68
CA SER A 158 7.89 6.70 4.15
C SER A 158 6.43 6.73 3.70
N VAL A 159 5.70 7.83 3.85
CA VAL A 159 4.41 8.00 3.15
C VAL A 159 4.61 8.07 1.64
N THR A 160 5.78 8.48 1.15
CA THR A 160 6.14 8.45 -0.27
C THR A 160 6.75 7.10 -0.64
N SER A 161 6.42 6.59 -1.82
CA SER A 161 6.96 5.34 -2.37
C SER A 161 8.49 5.33 -2.33
N ALA A 162 9.08 4.17 -1.98
CA ALA A 162 10.53 3.94 -1.90
C ALA A 162 11.29 4.81 -0.90
N LYS A 163 10.61 5.48 0.04
CA LYS A 163 11.22 6.22 1.15
C LYS A 163 11.22 5.43 2.45
N THR A 164 12.13 5.81 3.34
CA THR A 164 12.36 5.14 4.62
C THR A 164 12.54 6.15 5.75
N ASP A 165 12.04 5.82 6.93
CA ASP A 165 12.25 6.57 8.17
C ASP A 165 13.09 5.76 9.16
N ASN A 166 14.00 6.44 9.86
CA ASN A 166 14.84 5.84 10.91
C ASN A 166 14.24 6.19 12.26
N LEU A 167 13.37 5.33 12.77
CA LEU A 167 12.61 5.59 13.98
C LEU A 167 13.35 5.10 15.22
N LYS A 168 13.29 5.91 16.27
CA LYS A 168 13.61 5.52 17.63
C LYS A 168 12.32 5.50 18.44
N VAL A 169 12.04 4.34 19.01
CA VAL A 169 10.88 4.08 19.86
C VAL A 169 11.37 4.10 21.31
N THR A 170 10.94 5.11 22.06
CA THR A 170 11.27 5.26 23.48
C THR A 170 10.08 4.82 24.31
N THR A 171 10.28 3.79 25.13
CA THR A 171 9.33 3.36 26.16
C THR A 171 9.81 3.87 27.50
N ALA A 172 9.03 4.74 28.15
CA ALA A 172 9.32 5.29 29.47
C ALA A 172 8.39 4.67 30.51
N PHE A 173 8.95 4.31 31.66
CA PHE A 173 8.15 3.91 32.83
C PHE A 173 7.99 5.13 33.74
N PRO A 174 6.76 5.67 33.94
CA PRO A 174 6.56 6.88 34.74
C PRO A 174 7.10 6.77 36.16
N THR A 175 7.67 7.86 36.68
CA THR A 175 8.13 7.95 38.08
C THR A 175 6.99 7.92 39.10
N THR A 176 5.76 8.12 38.65
CA THR A 176 4.54 8.08 39.48
C THR A 176 4.00 6.66 39.69
N ALA A 177 4.59 5.65 39.03
CA ALA A 177 4.24 4.26 39.25
C ALA A 177 4.58 3.83 40.68
N ASN A 178 3.60 3.23 41.38
CA ASN A 178 3.71 2.82 42.78
C ASN A 178 4.13 1.34 42.90
N ASN A 179 4.09 0.79 44.11
CA ASN A 179 4.52 -0.58 44.37
C ASN A 179 3.61 -1.67 43.75
N ASP A 180 2.42 -1.31 43.25
CA ASP A 180 1.50 -2.26 42.60
C ASP A 180 2.04 -2.73 41.23
N PHE A 181 2.99 -1.98 40.65
CA PHE A 181 3.68 -2.35 39.41
C PHE A 181 4.85 -3.32 39.65
N GLN A 182 5.21 -3.61 40.90
CA GLN A 182 6.37 -4.45 41.21
C GLN A 182 6.17 -5.87 40.67
N GLY A 183 7.13 -6.34 39.87
CA GLY A 183 7.08 -7.67 39.25
C GLY A 183 6.09 -7.80 38.09
N ALA A 184 5.41 -6.71 37.69
CA ALA A 184 4.52 -6.73 36.54
C ALA A 184 5.30 -7.04 35.25
N THR A 185 4.71 -7.87 34.40
CA THR A 185 5.24 -8.22 33.08
C THR A 185 4.17 -8.04 32.03
N SER A 186 4.52 -7.41 30.92
CA SER A 186 3.65 -7.32 29.74
C SER A 186 4.45 -7.55 28.47
N THR A 187 3.79 -8.12 27.47
CA THR A 187 4.27 -8.14 26.09
C THR A 187 3.53 -7.07 25.29
N ILE A 188 4.21 -6.36 24.39
CA ILE A 188 3.60 -5.33 23.55
C ILE A 188 3.78 -5.75 22.09
N ALA A 189 2.68 -5.85 21.35
CA ALA A 189 2.70 -6.06 19.91
C ALA A 189 2.55 -4.72 19.19
N PHE A 190 3.40 -4.46 18.19
CA PHE A 190 3.40 -3.24 17.38
C PHE A 190 2.91 -3.57 15.96
N SER A 191 1.90 -2.84 15.48
CA SER A 191 1.38 -2.95 14.12
C SER A 191 1.40 -1.58 13.45
N PHE A 192 2.14 -1.48 12.36
CA PHE A 192 2.17 -0.28 11.51
C PHE A 192 1.30 -0.54 10.29
N THR A 193 0.35 0.35 10.03
CA THR A 193 -0.61 0.20 8.93
C THR A 193 -0.53 1.42 8.02
N GLY A 194 -0.09 1.20 6.78
CA GLY A 194 -0.15 2.19 5.70
C GLY A 194 -1.51 2.17 5.02
N THR A 195 -2.10 3.34 4.77
CA THR A 195 -3.37 3.46 4.02
C THR A 195 -3.12 3.98 2.62
N GLN A 196 -3.89 3.49 1.65
CA GLN A 196 -3.79 3.95 0.26
C GLN A 196 -4.07 5.45 0.16
N ARG A 197 -3.33 6.17 -0.70
CA ARG A 197 -3.65 7.54 -1.11
C ARG A 197 -5.06 7.63 -1.72
N THR A 198 -5.62 8.84 -1.75
CA THR A 198 -6.84 9.11 -2.52
C THR A 198 -6.63 8.92 -4.02
N GLU A 199 -7.73 8.71 -4.74
CA GLU A 199 -7.75 8.56 -6.19
C GLU A 199 -7.14 9.77 -6.91
N THR A 200 -6.53 9.52 -8.07
CA THR A 200 -5.99 10.56 -8.94
C THR A 200 -6.22 10.17 -10.38
N THR A 201 -6.73 11.09 -11.20
CA THR A 201 -6.76 10.94 -12.66
C THR A 201 -5.33 11.00 -13.22
N LYS A 202 -5.02 10.16 -14.20
CA LYS A 202 -3.70 10.04 -14.85
C LYS A 202 -3.76 10.50 -16.29
#